data_AF-A0A2R6NT92-F1
#
_entry.id   AF-A0A2R6NT92-F1
#
_cell.length_a   1.000
_cell.length_b   1.000
_cell.length_c   1.000
_cell.angle_alpha   90.00
_cell.angle_beta   90.00
_cell.angle_gamma   90.00
#
_symmetry.space_group_name_H-M   'P 1'
#
loop_
_entity.id
_entity.type
_entity.pdbx_description
1 polymer ?
#
loop_
_entity_poly.entity_id
_entity_poly.type
_entity_poly.pdbx_seq_one_letter_code
_entity_poly.pdbx_strand_id
1 'polypeptide(L)'
;MIRARRQRIANVAADVTTRRSRVEKLTEETNTINPQLNAELITAIKTLSPVLDAQRVARSDELAMRLESCLLKLSLIRGRAHLSLYQYTSPKNPDLTMENAILALRDHFERQKREQEEEERQLDNQIMQYEELLQMVDGTGGGFSQIVEDMARISKETEECRRDLRRLGWTGD
;
A
#
# COMPACT_ATOMS: atom_id res chain seq x y z
N MET A 1 4.54 25.28 -93.79
CA MET A 1 4.73 24.38 -92.62
C MET A 1 6.16 24.29 -92.09
N ILE A 2 7.20 24.17 -92.92
CA ILE A 2 8.59 23.94 -92.45
C ILE A 2 9.15 25.10 -91.60
N ARG A 3 8.89 26.36 -91.97
CA ARG A 3 9.33 27.55 -91.21
C ARG A 3 8.73 27.62 -89.81
N ALA A 4 7.42 27.37 -89.68
CA ALA A 4 6.73 27.35 -88.39
C ALA A 4 7.26 26.22 -87.47
N ARG A 5 7.63 25.07 -88.03
CA ARG A 5 8.23 23.96 -87.27
C ARG A 5 9.66 24.30 -86.81
N ARG A 6 10.47 24.96 -87.65
CA ARG A 6 11.80 25.47 -87.26
C ARG A 6 11.72 26.51 -86.15
N GLN A 7 10.75 27.42 -86.21
CA GLN A 7 10.55 28.45 -85.19
C GLN A 7 10.08 27.84 -83.85
N ARG A 8 9.21 26.81 -83.88
CA ARG A 8 8.85 26.05 -82.67
C ARG A 8 10.04 25.31 -82.07
N ILE A 9 10.87 24.67 -82.89
CA ILE A 9 12.09 23.98 -82.41
C ILE A 9 13.07 25.00 -81.79
N ALA A 10 13.26 26.16 -82.40
CA ALA A 10 14.10 27.22 -81.85
C ALA A 10 13.58 27.75 -80.51
N ASN A 11 12.26 27.97 -80.39
CA ASN A 11 11.65 28.43 -79.13
C ASN A 11 11.78 27.36 -78.03
N VAL A 12 11.52 26.09 -78.36
CA VAL A 12 11.67 24.99 -77.39
C VAL A 12 13.13 24.83 -76.97
N ALA A 13 14.09 24.97 -77.91
CA ALA A 13 15.50 24.94 -77.58
C ALA A 13 15.89 26.09 -76.64
N ALA A 14 15.40 27.31 -76.90
CA ALA A 14 15.61 28.47 -76.03
C ALA A 14 15.01 28.23 -74.63
N ASP A 15 13.77 27.72 -74.54
CA ASP A 15 13.12 27.39 -73.26
C ASP A 15 13.89 26.31 -72.49
N VAL A 16 14.39 25.27 -73.18
CA VAL A 16 15.20 24.21 -72.58
C VAL A 16 16.51 24.78 -72.04
N THR A 17 17.20 25.65 -72.80
CA THR A 17 18.42 26.29 -72.31
C THR A 17 18.17 27.19 -71.11
N THR A 18 17.06 27.92 -71.10
CA THR A 18 16.69 28.80 -69.98
C THR A 18 16.38 27.98 -68.73
N ARG A 19 15.60 26.89 -68.86
CA ARG A 19 15.30 25.98 -67.75
C ARG A 19 16.54 25.27 -67.23
N ARG A 20 17.42 24.82 -68.12
CA ARG A 20 18.70 24.20 -67.74
C ARG A 20 19.55 25.16 -66.92
N SER A 21 19.73 26.40 -67.39
CA SER A 21 20.49 27.41 -66.66
C SER A 21 19.90 27.72 -65.28
N ARG A 22 18.57 27.68 -65.14
CA ARG A 22 17.89 27.86 -63.86
C ARG A 22 18.13 26.68 -62.91
N VAL A 23 18.09 25.45 -63.42
CA VAL A 23 18.39 24.25 -62.62
C VAL A 23 19.85 24.27 -62.17
N GLU A 24 20.78 24.60 -63.06
CA GLU A 24 22.21 24.71 -62.72
C GLU A 24 22.44 25.75 -61.61
N LYS A 25 21.83 26.94 -61.72
CA LYS A 25 21.88 27.96 -60.65
C LYS A 25 21.30 27.47 -59.32
N LEU A 26 20.12 26.83 -59.34
CA LEU A 26 19.53 26.31 -58.11
C LEU A 26 20.38 25.21 -57.47
N THR A 27 21.04 24.36 -58.28
CA THR A 27 21.96 23.35 -57.76
C THR A 27 23.22 23.97 -57.17
N GLU A 28 23.76 25.03 -57.78
CA GLU A 28 24.90 25.78 -57.24
C GLU A 28 24.54 26.50 -55.94
N GLU A 29 23.38 27.15 -55.89
CA GLU A 29 22.84 27.77 -54.67
C GLU A 29 22.64 26.71 -53.56
N THR A 30 22.05 25.56 -53.89
CA THR A 30 21.85 24.48 -52.92
C THR A 30 23.19 23.91 -52.42
N ASN A 31 24.16 23.74 -53.33
CA ASN A 31 25.49 23.23 -53.00
C ASN A 31 26.32 24.20 -52.17
N THR A 32 26.03 25.51 -52.23
CA THR A 32 26.73 26.53 -51.43
C THR A 32 26.05 26.79 -50.09
N ILE A 33 24.72 26.77 -50.04
CA ILE A 33 23.95 27.01 -48.80
C ILE A 33 24.06 25.82 -47.83
N ASN A 34 23.98 24.58 -48.32
CA ASN A 34 24.05 23.39 -47.46
C ASN A 34 25.31 23.29 -46.58
N PRO A 35 26.55 23.48 -47.09
CA PRO A 35 27.73 23.44 -46.25
C PRO A 35 27.79 24.61 -45.26
N GLN A 36 27.25 25.78 -45.60
CA GLN A 36 27.16 26.92 -44.69
C GLN A 36 26.23 26.63 -43.51
N LEU A 37 25.02 26.12 -43.79
CA LEU A 37 24.08 25.72 -42.75
C LEU A 37 24.65 24.61 -41.85
N ASN A 38 25.35 23.63 -42.43
CA ASN A 38 25.99 22.58 -41.66
C ASN A 38 27.13 23.13 -40.78
N ALA A 39 27.94 24.06 -41.30
CA ALA A 39 28.98 24.71 -40.52
C ALA A 39 28.37 25.52 -39.35
N GLU A 40 27.32 26.30 -39.62
CA GLU A 40 26.58 27.08 -38.63
C GLU A 40 25.98 26.18 -37.54
N LEU A 41 25.35 25.07 -37.93
CA LEU A 41 24.80 24.09 -37.00
C LEU A 41 25.90 23.46 -36.13
N ILE A 42 27.04 23.09 -36.72
CA ILE A 42 28.18 22.55 -35.97
C ILE A 42 28.70 23.59 -34.98
N THR A 43 28.82 24.86 -35.38
CA THR A 43 29.22 25.92 -34.46
C THR A 43 28.19 26.18 -33.37
N ALA A 44 26.89 26.16 -33.68
CA ALA A 44 25.83 26.32 -32.70
C ALA A 44 25.83 25.18 -31.68
N ILE A 45 25.98 23.93 -32.13
CA ILE A 45 26.09 22.76 -31.23
C ILE A 45 27.34 22.87 -30.36
N LYS A 46 28.50 23.19 -30.94
CA LYS A 46 29.77 23.32 -30.20
C LYS A 46 29.77 24.44 -29.18
N THR A 47 29.04 25.53 -29.43
CA THR A 47 28.98 26.69 -28.53
C THR A 47 27.89 26.56 -27.47
N LEU A 48 26.73 26.02 -27.85
CA LEU A 48 25.58 25.92 -26.96
C LEU A 48 25.68 24.72 -25.99
N SER A 49 26.18 23.57 -26.46
CA SER A 49 26.32 22.37 -25.61
C SER A 49 27.12 22.61 -24.33
N PRO A 50 28.34 23.18 -24.35
CA PRO A 50 29.12 23.34 -23.12
C PRO A 50 28.46 24.27 -22.11
N VAL A 51 27.72 25.28 -22.55
CA VAL A 51 26.98 26.20 -21.66
C VAL A 51 25.81 25.45 -20.99
N LEU A 52 25.06 24.67 -21.76
CA LEU A 52 23.96 23.85 -21.23
C LEU A 52 24.49 22.76 -20.27
N ASP A 53 25.60 22.13 -20.61
CA ASP A 53 26.22 21.10 -19.78
C ASP A 53 26.77 21.69 -18.48
N ALA A 54 27.43 22.84 -18.53
CA ALA A 54 27.86 23.57 -17.33
C ALA A 54 26.68 23.97 -16.44
N GLN A 55 25.58 24.44 -17.03
CA GLN A 55 24.36 24.76 -16.29
C GLN A 55 23.73 23.52 -15.64
N ARG A 56 23.71 22.38 -16.34
CA ARG A 56 23.20 21.12 -15.81
C ARG A 56 24.04 20.63 -14.63
N VAL A 57 25.38 20.70 -14.74
CA VAL A 57 26.31 20.35 -13.66
C VAL A 57 26.12 21.26 -12.46
N ALA A 58 26.10 22.58 -12.66
CA ALA A 58 25.88 23.53 -11.56
C ALA A 58 24.54 23.27 -10.84
N ARG A 59 23.48 22.92 -11.58
CA ARG A 59 22.18 22.58 -11.01
C ARG A 59 22.20 21.24 -10.26
N SER A 60 22.90 20.22 -10.76
CA SER A 60 23.05 18.97 -10.04
C SER A 60 23.84 19.16 -8.75
N ASP A 61 24.89 19.97 -8.77
CA ASP A 61 25.72 20.27 -7.61
C ASP A 61 24.94 21.06 -6.56
N GLU A 62 24.15 22.05 -6.98
CA GLU A 62 23.25 22.79 -6.09
C GLU A 62 22.25 21.84 -5.40
N LEU A 63 21.63 20.92 -6.16
CA LEU A 63 20.70 19.94 -5.60
C LEU A 63 21.40 18.98 -4.63
N ALA A 64 22.60 18.50 -4.96
CA ALA A 64 23.39 17.65 -4.09
C ALA A 64 23.71 18.37 -2.77
N MET A 65 24.22 19.61 -2.82
CA MET A 65 24.50 20.42 -1.63
C MET A 65 23.25 20.67 -0.78
N ARG A 66 22.09 20.90 -1.40
CA ARG A 66 20.82 21.07 -0.67
C ARG A 66 20.41 19.78 0.03
N LEU A 67 20.53 18.63 -0.64
CA LEU A 67 20.23 17.33 -0.04
C LEU A 67 21.15 17.04 1.13
N GLU A 68 22.46 17.26 0.98
CA GLU A 68 23.44 17.11 2.06
C GLU A 68 23.14 18.03 3.23
N SER A 69 22.84 19.32 2.98
CA SER A 69 22.44 20.27 4.02
C SER A 69 21.19 19.82 4.77
N CYS A 70 20.18 19.31 4.06
CA CYS A 70 18.97 18.76 4.67
C CYS A 70 19.27 17.52 5.51
N LEU A 71 20.11 16.60 5.04
CA LEU A 71 20.53 15.41 5.78
C LEU A 71 21.30 15.78 7.06
N LEU A 72 22.19 16.78 6.98
CA LEU A 72 22.88 17.32 8.15
C LEU A 72 21.92 17.97 9.16
N LYS A 73 20.90 18.69 8.68
CA LYS A 73 19.85 19.25 9.57
C LYS A 73 19.04 18.14 10.23
N LEU A 74 18.66 17.11 9.49
CA LEU A 74 17.92 15.96 10.03
C LEU A 74 18.74 15.19 11.06
N SER A 75 20.03 14.94 10.80
CA SER A 75 20.91 14.28 11.77
C SER A 75 21.08 15.11 13.04
N LEU A 76 21.18 16.44 12.93
CA LEU A 76 21.21 17.34 14.08
C LEU A 76 19.89 17.31 14.88
N ILE A 77 18.74 17.37 14.21
CA ILE A 77 17.43 17.28 14.86
C ILE A 77 17.29 15.95 15.59
N ARG A 78 17.64 14.84 14.93
CA ARG A 78 17.64 13.50 15.53
C ARG A 78 18.55 13.44 16.76
N GLY A 79 19.77 13.99 16.67
CA GLY A 79 20.69 14.08 17.80
C GLY A 79 20.10 14.86 18.97
N ARG A 80 19.54 16.05 18.71
CA ARG A 80 18.88 16.87 19.74
C ARG A 80 17.68 16.18 20.37
N ALA A 81 16.84 15.52 19.57
CA ALA A 81 15.71 14.75 20.07
C ALA A 81 16.18 13.59 20.95
N HIS A 82 17.22 12.86 20.52
CA HIS A 82 17.78 11.78 21.32
C HIS A 82 18.36 12.28 22.65
N LEU A 83 19.10 13.38 22.65
CA LEU A 83 19.60 14.01 23.87
C LEU A 83 18.43 14.46 24.77
N SER A 84 17.43 15.12 24.20
CA SER A 84 16.26 15.61 24.94
C SER A 84 15.37 14.49 25.47
N LEU A 85 15.37 13.30 24.86
CA LEU A 85 14.55 12.18 25.32
C LEU A 85 15.33 11.30 26.31
N TYR A 86 16.55 10.89 25.96
CA TYR A 86 17.28 9.88 26.73
C TYR A 86 18.25 10.47 27.75
N GLN A 87 18.77 11.68 27.53
CA GLN A 87 19.68 12.35 28.48
C GLN A 87 18.98 13.43 29.31
N TYR A 88 17.67 13.57 29.18
CA TYR A 88 16.91 14.45 30.06
C TYR A 88 16.90 13.86 31.48
N THR A 89 17.55 14.57 32.39
CA THR A 89 17.51 14.32 33.82
C THR A 89 16.61 15.36 34.45
N SER A 90 15.62 14.92 35.22
CA SER A 90 14.73 15.84 35.92
C SER A 90 15.56 16.65 36.93
N PRO A 91 15.47 18.00 36.95
CA PRO A 91 16.24 18.83 37.87
C PRO A 91 15.87 18.57 39.34
N LYS A 92 14.71 17.96 39.59
CA LYS A 92 14.26 17.60 40.94
C LYS A 92 14.76 16.23 41.38
N ASN A 93 15.03 15.31 40.45
CA ASN A 93 15.39 13.91 40.71
C ASN A 93 16.25 13.40 39.54
N PRO A 94 17.60 13.41 39.66
CA PRO A 94 18.50 13.02 38.57
C PRO A 94 18.39 11.53 38.20
N ASP A 95 17.93 10.69 39.12
CA ASP A 95 17.75 9.25 38.90
C ASP A 95 16.50 8.90 38.07
N LEU A 96 15.57 9.85 37.88
CA LEU A 96 14.41 9.67 37.01
C LEU A 96 14.80 9.99 35.56
N THR A 97 15.43 9.03 34.91
CA THR A 97 15.73 9.05 33.48
C THR A 97 14.58 8.43 32.67
N MET A 98 14.50 8.79 31.39
CA MET A 98 13.53 8.20 30.47
C MET A 98 13.72 6.68 30.32
N GLU A 99 14.95 6.20 30.42
CA GLU A 99 15.25 4.76 30.43
C GLU A 99 14.57 4.07 31.62
N ASN A 100 14.67 4.64 32.82
CA ASN A 100 14.01 4.13 34.01
C ASN A 100 12.48 4.20 33.89
N ALA A 101 11.95 5.24 33.25
CA ALA A 101 10.52 5.34 32.97
C ALA A 101 10.04 4.25 32.00
N ILE A 102 10.81 3.93 30.96
CA ILE A 102 10.51 2.85 30.01
C ILE A 102 10.57 1.49 30.71
N LEU A 103 11.57 1.25 31.55
CA LEU A 103 11.69 0.02 32.33
C LEU A 103 10.49 -0.14 33.29
N ALA A 104 10.13 0.92 34.03
CA ALA A 104 8.98 0.89 34.92
C ALA A 104 7.66 0.62 34.18
N LEU A 105 7.49 1.19 32.98
CA LEU A 105 6.34 0.91 32.12
C LEU A 105 6.33 -0.55 31.64
N ARG A 106 7.47 -1.10 31.23
CA ARG A 106 7.59 -2.51 30.84
C ARG A 106 7.21 -3.42 31.99
N ASP A 107 7.75 -3.18 33.18
CA ASP A 107 7.48 -4.00 34.36
C ASP A 107 6.02 -3.87 34.82
N HIS A 108 5.38 -2.72 34.57
CA HIS A 108 3.94 -2.54 34.79
C HIS A 108 3.12 -3.39 33.81
N PHE A 109 3.45 -3.38 32.51
CA PHE A 109 2.74 -4.21 31.52
C PHE A 109 2.97 -5.71 31.74
N GLU A 110 4.16 -6.13 32.16
CA GLU A 110 4.42 -7.52 32.52
C GLU A 110 3.57 -7.97 33.72
N ARG A 111 3.36 -7.09 34.71
CA ARG A 111 2.47 -7.37 35.84
C ARG A 111 1.02 -7.50 35.39
N GLN A 112 0.52 -6.53 34.62
CA GLN A 112 -0.84 -6.59 34.06
C GLN A 112 -1.06 -7.85 33.22
N LYS A 113 -0.06 -8.25 32.44
CA LYS A 113 -0.14 -9.48 31.65
C LYS A 113 -0.30 -10.72 32.54
N ARG A 114 0.47 -10.82 33.63
CA ARG A 114 0.36 -11.95 34.57
C ARG A 114 -1.00 -11.98 35.28
N GLU A 115 -1.50 -10.81 35.68
CA GLU A 115 -2.84 -10.68 36.28
C GLU A 115 -3.92 -11.17 35.30
N GLN A 116 -3.85 -10.75 34.04
CA GLN A 116 -4.76 -11.22 32.99
C GLN A 116 -4.66 -12.73 32.75
N GLU A 117 -3.45 -13.30 32.70
CA GLU A 117 -3.26 -14.75 32.57
C GLU A 117 -3.79 -15.54 33.78
N GLU A 118 -3.81 -14.95 34.97
CA GLU A 118 -4.44 -15.55 36.16
C GLU A 118 -5.96 -15.47 36.09
N GLU A 119 -6.51 -14.34 35.68
CA GLU A 119 -7.95 -14.17 35.47
C GLU A 119 -8.49 -15.11 34.38
N GLU A 120 -7.82 -15.21 33.24
CA GLU A 120 -8.17 -16.14 32.16
C GLU A 120 -8.22 -17.58 32.66
N ARG A 121 -7.20 -18.03 33.41
CA ARG A 121 -7.19 -19.38 34.00
C ARG A 121 -8.34 -19.61 34.98
N GLN A 122 -8.73 -18.59 35.75
CA GLN A 122 -9.88 -18.70 36.66
C GLN A 122 -11.19 -18.82 35.87
N LEU A 123 -11.35 -18.02 34.82
CA LEU A 123 -12.53 -18.06 33.96
C LEU A 123 -12.63 -19.39 33.20
N ASP A 124 -11.52 -19.91 32.67
CA ASP A 124 -11.50 -21.22 32.00
C ASP A 124 -11.94 -22.34 32.94
N ASN A 125 -11.47 -22.32 34.20
CA ASN A 125 -11.92 -23.28 35.20
C ASN A 125 -13.42 -23.17 35.50
N GLN A 126 -13.95 -21.95 35.58
CA GLN A 126 -15.39 -21.72 35.77
C GLN A 126 -16.19 -22.23 34.57
N ILE A 127 -15.73 -21.93 33.34
CA ILE A 127 -16.37 -22.42 32.11
C ILE A 127 -16.38 -23.94 32.09
N MET A 128 -15.28 -24.60 32.41
CA MET A 128 -15.21 -26.06 32.48
C MET A 128 -16.21 -26.63 33.51
N GLN A 129 -16.35 -26.01 34.68
CA GLN A 129 -17.35 -26.43 35.68
C GLN A 129 -18.78 -26.24 35.18
N TYR A 130 -19.05 -25.14 34.47
CA TYR A 130 -20.36 -24.91 33.86
C TYR A 130 -20.64 -25.90 32.74
N GLU A 131 -19.66 -26.22 31.90
CA GLU A 131 -19.77 -27.22 30.84
C GLU A 131 -20.04 -28.62 31.42
N GLU A 132 -19.35 -29.00 32.50
CA GLU A 132 -19.59 -30.27 33.21
C GLU A 132 -21.02 -30.33 33.77
N LEU A 133 -21.49 -29.24 34.39
CA LEU A 133 -22.86 -29.14 34.89
C LEU A 133 -23.89 -29.22 33.75
N LEU A 134 -23.62 -28.54 32.64
CA LEU A 134 -24.48 -28.60 31.45
C LEU A 134 -24.52 -30.03 30.89
N GLN A 135 -23.38 -30.71 30.83
CA GLN A 135 -23.29 -32.08 30.36
C GLN A 135 -24.03 -33.07 31.27
N MET A 136 -24.06 -32.84 32.59
CA MET A 136 -24.87 -33.63 33.52
C MET A 136 -26.38 -33.42 33.33
N VAL A 137 -26.81 -32.21 32.94
CA VAL A 137 -28.23 -31.87 32.75
C VAL A 137 -28.73 -32.27 31.36
N ASP A 138 -27.97 -31.98 30.31
CA ASP A 138 -28.34 -32.13 28.89
C ASP A 138 -27.70 -33.36 28.21
N GLY A 139 -26.81 -34.09 28.88
CA GLY A 139 -26.22 -35.31 28.34
C GLY A 139 -27.27 -36.38 28.03
N THR A 140 -26.94 -37.31 27.12
CA THR A 140 -27.80 -38.42 26.61
C THR A 140 -28.28 -39.45 27.66
N GLY A 141 -28.15 -39.12 28.95
CA GLY A 141 -28.70 -39.86 30.09
C GLY A 141 -28.92 -38.96 31.33
N GLY A 142 -29.01 -37.64 31.15
CA GLY A 142 -29.19 -36.68 32.23
C GLY A 142 -30.55 -36.81 32.93
N GLY A 143 -30.62 -36.37 34.19
CA GLY A 143 -31.82 -36.52 35.02
C GLY A 143 -33.09 -35.90 34.42
N PHE A 144 -32.96 -34.86 33.59
CA PHE A 144 -34.10 -34.28 32.88
C PHE A 144 -34.63 -35.20 31.77
N SER A 145 -33.76 -35.85 31.01
CA SER A 145 -34.17 -36.87 30.02
C SER A 145 -34.87 -38.04 30.70
N GLN A 146 -34.36 -38.50 31.84
CA GLN A 146 -34.99 -39.57 32.61
C GLN A 146 -36.36 -39.16 33.16
N ILE A 147 -36.51 -37.94 33.67
CA ILE A 147 -37.81 -37.41 34.10
C ILE A 147 -38.81 -37.37 32.94
N VAL A 148 -38.36 -36.94 31.75
CA VAL A 148 -39.21 -36.92 30.54
C VAL A 148 -39.61 -38.33 30.11
N GLU A 149 -38.69 -39.30 30.13
CA GLU A 149 -38.97 -40.71 29.83
C GLU A 149 -39.94 -41.36 30.84
N ASP A 150 -39.73 -41.12 32.13
CA ASP A 150 -40.58 -41.66 33.18
C ASP A 150 -41.98 -41.02 33.15
N MET A 151 -42.07 -39.71 32.86
CA MET A 151 -43.34 -39.04 32.65
C MET A 151 -44.09 -39.58 31.42
N ALA A 152 -43.38 -39.87 30.33
CA ALA A 152 -43.96 -40.51 29.14
C ALA A 152 -44.47 -41.93 29.45
N ARG A 153 -43.73 -42.70 30.26
CA ARG A 153 -44.12 -44.04 30.72
C ARG A 153 -45.37 -44.00 31.60
N ILE A 154 -45.38 -43.16 32.63
CA ILE A 154 -46.53 -42.99 33.53
C ILE A 154 -47.76 -42.53 32.74
N SER A 155 -47.60 -41.62 31.79
CA SER A 155 -48.69 -41.19 30.91
C SER A 155 -49.27 -42.34 30.08
N LYS A 156 -48.42 -43.26 29.61
CA LYS A 156 -48.87 -44.46 28.88
C LYS A 156 -49.60 -45.44 29.81
N GLU A 157 -49.03 -45.74 30.98
CA GLU A 157 -49.62 -46.66 31.96
C GLU A 157 -50.96 -46.12 32.50
N THR A 158 -51.06 -44.82 32.75
CA THR A 158 -52.32 -44.19 33.17
C THR A 158 -53.36 -44.22 32.07
N GLU A 159 -52.97 -44.06 30.80
CA GLU A 159 -53.90 -44.17 29.67
C GLU A 159 -54.36 -45.63 29.43
N GLU A 160 -53.47 -46.60 29.64
CA GLU A 160 -53.80 -48.04 29.61
C GLU A 160 -54.74 -48.41 30.77
N CYS A 161 -54.45 -47.96 31.99
CA CYS A 161 -55.32 -48.12 33.15
C CYS A 161 -56.69 -47.48 32.91
N ARG A 162 -56.75 -46.26 32.34
CA ARG A 162 -58.02 -45.62 31.93
C ARG A 162 -58.78 -46.43 30.88
N ARG A 163 -58.10 -47.09 29.94
CA ARG A 163 -58.76 -47.97 28.95
C ARG A 163 -59.31 -49.22 29.62
N ASP A 164 -58.56 -49.82 30.53
CA ASP A 164 -59.00 -51.03 31.24
C ASP A 164 -60.14 -50.74 32.22
N LEU A 165 -60.10 -49.61 32.92
CA LEU A 165 -61.23 -49.14 33.72
C LEU A 165 -62.47 -48.90 32.86
N ARG A 166 -62.32 -48.30 31.66
CA ARG A 166 -63.43 -48.18 30.69
C ARG A 166 -63.98 -49.54 30.25
N ARG A 167 -63.12 -50.55 30.04
CA ARG A 167 -63.55 -51.93 29.71
C ARG A 167 -64.30 -52.60 30.87
N LEU A 168 -63.97 -52.25 32.11
CA LEU A 168 -64.65 -52.71 33.32
C LEU A 168 -65.93 -51.92 33.64
N GLY A 169 -66.35 -51.02 32.75
CA GLY A 169 -67.61 -50.26 32.88
C GLY A 169 -67.49 -48.98 33.71
N TRP A 170 -66.27 -48.55 34.05
CA TRP A 170 -66.05 -47.27 34.72
C TRP A 170 -66.08 -46.13 33.69
N THR A 171 -67.07 -45.23 33.80
CA THR A 171 -67.24 -44.08 32.90
C THR A 171 -66.59 -42.79 33.39
N GLY A 172 -65.88 -42.83 34.52
CA GLY A 172 -65.01 -41.74 34.99
C GLY A 172 -65.71 -40.40 35.12
N ASP A 173 -66.56 -40.25 36.13
CA ASP A 173 -66.90 -38.93 36.69
C ASP A 173 -65.77 -38.44 37.62
#